data_AF-A0A2V2WSG7-F1
#
_entry.id   AF-A0A2V2WSG7-F1
#
_cell.length_a   1.000
_cell.length_b   1.000
_cell.length_c   1.000
_cell.angle_alpha   90.00
_cell.angle_beta   90.00
_cell.angle_gamma   90.00
#
_symmetry.space_group_name_H-M   'P 1'
#
loop_
_entity.id
_entity.type
_entity.pdbx_description
1 polymer ?
#
loop_
_entity_poly.entity_id
_entity_poly.type
_entity_poly.pdbx_seq_one_letter_code
_entity_poly.pdbx_strand_id
1 'polypeptide(L)'
;MKRLPVREIGLLCERLQSVQGSDAKLQGAIAEGIRTRVVDKNTLPFIVQRLALSGNWQLAVKVMESECLDRRQIRRDQNAWPILERVAPCGESRDAIRRALVRLYGVACRPKTK
;
A
#
# COMPACT_ATOMS: atom_id res chain seq x y z
N MET A 1 19.14 -10.61 12.48
CA MET A 1 18.12 -9.84 11.72
C MET A 1 18.31 -10.13 10.24
N LYS A 2 17.25 -10.51 9.51
CA LYS A 2 17.34 -10.65 8.04
C LYS A 2 17.52 -9.26 7.44
N ARG A 3 18.52 -9.07 6.56
CA ARG A 3 18.72 -7.80 5.87
C ARG A 3 17.50 -7.49 5.01
N LEU A 4 17.02 -6.25 5.07
CA LEU A 4 15.94 -5.79 4.21
C LEU A 4 16.42 -5.80 2.75
N PRO A 5 15.60 -6.30 1.80
CA PRO A 5 15.96 -6.35 0.39
C PRO A 5 15.77 -4.97 -0.26
N VAL A 6 16.63 -4.01 0.10
CA VAL A 6 16.48 -2.58 -0.26
C VAL A 6 16.49 -2.37 -1.77
N ARG A 7 17.32 -3.13 -2.50
CA ARG A 7 17.43 -3.03 -3.97
C ARG A 7 16.14 -3.51 -4.63
N GLU A 8 15.63 -4.65 -4.19
CA GLU A 8 14.42 -5.27 -4.71
C GLU A 8 13.18 -4.42 -4.40
N ILE A 9 13.13 -3.81 -3.21
CA ILE A 9 12.12 -2.80 -2.86
C ILE A 9 12.19 -1.62 -3.83
N GLY A 10 13.38 -1.11 -4.12
CA GLY A 10 13.58 -0.02 -5.09
C GLY A 10 13.05 -0.38 -6.49
N LEU A 11 13.47 -1.53 -7.02
CA LEU A 11 13.03 -2.04 -8.33
C LEU A 11 11.52 -2.25 -8.39
N LEU A 12 10.92 -2.74 -7.30
CA LEU A 12 9.47 -2.89 -7.22
C LEU A 12 8.78 -1.53 -7.24
N CYS A 13 9.26 -0.54 -6.47
CA CYS A 13 8.69 0.81 -6.49
C CYS A 13 8.73 1.45 -7.89
N GLU A 14 9.86 1.34 -8.59
CA GLU A 14 9.99 1.82 -9.98
C GLU A 14 9.01 1.11 -10.91
N ARG A 15 8.87 -0.22 -10.78
CA ARG A 15 7.91 -1.00 -11.56
C ARG A 15 6.47 -0.58 -11.27
N LEU A 16 6.11 -0.36 -10.00
CA LEU A 16 4.76 0.08 -9.62
C LEU A 16 4.45 1.47 -10.21
N GLN A 17 5.44 2.37 -10.23
CA GLN A 17 5.30 3.70 -10.84
C GLN A 17 5.11 3.62 -12.36
N SER A 18 5.87 2.75 -13.06
CA SER A 18 5.73 2.62 -14.51
C SER A 18 4.38 2.01 -14.95
N VAL A 19 3.71 1.29 -14.05
CA VAL A 19 2.39 0.67 -14.33
C VAL A 19 1.20 1.37 -13.65
N GLN A 20 1.40 2.53 -13.03
CA GLN A 20 0.38 3.20 -12.20
C GLN A 20 -0.95 3.53 -12.92
N GLY A 21 -0.91 3.65 -14.25
CA GLY A 21 -2.09 3.91 -15.09
C GLY A 21 -2.95 2.67 -15.39
N SER A 22 -2.56 1.48 -14.93
CA SER A 22 -3.31 0.25 -15.15
C SER A 22 -3.42 -0.57 -13.87
N ASP A 23 -4.63 -0.62 -13.30
CA ASP A 23 -4.89 -1.36 -12.07
C ASP A 23 -4.57 -2.86 -12.25
N ALA A 24 -4.88 -3.46 -13.39
CA ALA A 24 -4.53 -4.85 -13.68
C ALA A 24 -3.00 -5.10 -13.63
N LYS A 25 -2.20 -4.21 -14.23
CA LYS A 25 -0.74 -4.32 -14.20
C LYS A 25 -0.19 -4.05 -12.80
N LEU A 26 -0.81 -3.13 -12.05
CA LEU A 26 -0.46 -2.86 -10.66
C LEU A 26 -0.67 -4.10 -9.79
N GLN A 27 -1.85 -4.72 -9.85
CA GLN A 27 -2.13 -5.96 -9.11
C GLN A 27 -1.17 -7.08 -9.52
N GLY A 28 -0.86 -7.22 -10.81
CA GLY A 28 0.14 -8.17 -11.30
C GLY A 28 1.54 -7.94 -10.71
N ALA A 29 2.00 -6.68 -10.65
CA ALA A 29 3.29 -6.33 -10.07
C ALA A 29 3.34 -6.60 -8.55
N ILE A 30 2.25 -6.32 -7.83
CA ILE A 30 2.14 -6.63 -6.38
C ILE A 30 2.13 -8.14 -6.16
N ALA A 31 1.32 -8.89 -6.91
CA ALA A 31 1.28 -10.35 -6.82
C ALA A 31 2.65 -10.99 -7.06
N GLU A 32 3.38 -10.49 -8.06
CA GLU A 32 4.74 -10.92 -8.36
C GLU A 32 5.73 -10.57 -7.23
N GLY A 33 5.62 -9.36 -6.67
CA GLY A 33 6.41 -8.94 -5.50
C GLY A 33 6.16 -9.82 -4.28
N ILE A 34 4.91 -10.27 -4.06
CA ILE A 34 4.57 -11.22 -3.00
C ILE A 34 5.18 -12.59 -3.29
N ARG A 35 5.04 -13.09 -4.53
CA ARG A 35 5.58 -14.40 -4.96
C ARG A 35 7.09 -14.48 -4.78
N THR A 36 7.79 -13.39 -5.06
CA THR A 36 9.25 -13.27 -4.92
C THR A 36 9.69 -12.84 -3.52
N ARG A 37 8.78 -12.73 -2.55
CA ARG A 37 9.01 -12.33 -1.15
C ARG A 37 9.61 -10.93 -0.98
N VAL A 38 9.43 -10.06 -1.97
CA VAL A 38 9.77 -8.64 -1.87
C VAL A 38 8.66 -7.87 -1.14
N VAL A 39 7.41 -8.31 -1.28
CA VAL A 39 6.24 -7.78 -0.55
C VAL A 39 5.83 -8.78 0.52
N ASP A 40 6.06 -8.43 1.77
CA ASP A 40 5.56 -9.15 2.94
C ASP A 40 5.17 -8.16 4.06
N LYS A 41 4.74 -8.70 5.21
CA LYS A 41 4.32 -7.88 6.36
C LYS A 41 5.41 -6.93 6.89
N ASN A 42 6.68 -7.26 6.68
CA ASN A 42 7.82 -6.49 7.17
C ASN A 42 8.29 -5.47 6.13
N THR A 43 8.20 -5.78 4.84
CA THR A 43 8.66 -4.91 3.74
C THR A 43 7.58 -3.96 3.22
N LEU A 44 6.30 -4.32 3.35
CA LEU A 44 5.17 -3.50 2.93
C LEU A 44 5.22 -2.07 3.49
N PRO A 45 5.50 -1.83 4.79
CA PRO A 45 5.59 -0.47 5.32
C PRO A 45 6.66 0.38 4.61
N PHE A 46 7.81 -0.22 4.29
CA PHE A 46 8.90 0.47 3.60
C PHE A 46 8.55 0.79 2.14
N ILE A 47 7.86 -0.11 1.44
CA ILE A 47 7.37 0.13 0.08
C ILE A 47 6.40 1.32 0.08
N VAL A 48 5.42 1.30 1.00
CA VAL A 48 4.41 2.36 1.12
C VAL A 48 5.07 3.69 1.48
N GLN A 49 5.97 3.70 2.47
CA GLN A 49 6.69 4.90 2.87
C GLN A 49 7.55 5.46 1.72
N ARG A 50 8.25 4.60 0.97
CA ARG A 50 9.08 5.05 -0.15
C ARG A 50 8.25 5.70 -1.26
N LEU A 51 7.13 5.09 -1.64
CA LEU A 51 6.20 5.65 -2.64
C LEU A 51 5.57 6.96 -2.15
N ALA A 52 5.17 7.01 -0.89
CA ALA A 52 4.58 8.18 -0.26
C ALA A 52 5.55 9.37 -0.25
N LEU A 53 6.79 9.15 0.21
CA LEU A 53 7.83 10.18 0.29
C LEU A 53 8.33 10.63 -1.09
N SER A 54 8.19 9.80 -2.13
CA SER A 54 8.49 10.19 -3.52
C SER A 54 7.34 10.94 -4.19
N GLY A 55 6.36 11.44 -3.44
CA GLY A 55 5.19 12.16 -3.96
C GLY A 55 4.11 11.27 -4.60
N ASN A 56 4.33 9.95 -4.66
CA ASN A 56 3.39 9.00 -5.26
C ASN A 56 2.41 8.44 -4.22
N TRP A 57 1.81 9.33 -3.41
CA TRP A 57 0.92 8.95 -2.32
C TRP A 57 -0.32 8.18 -2.80
N GLN A 58 -0.86 8.51 -3.98
CA GLN A 58 -2.00 7.80 -4.58
C GLN A 58 -1.64 6.35 -4.88
N LEU A 59 -0.45 6.11 -5.43
CA LEU A 59 0.06 4.78 -5.72
C LEU A 59 0.29 4.01 -4.42
N ALA A 60 0.81 4.66 -3.37
CA ALA A 60 0.98 4.07 -2.06
C ALA A 60 -0.36 3.62 -1.44
N VAL A 61 -1.42 4.43 -1.59
CA VAL A 61 -2.79 4.06 -1.20
C VAL A 61 -3.29 2.88 -2.02
N LYS A 62 -3.13 2.88 -3.35
CA LYS A 62 -3.53 1.75 -4.21
C LYS A 62 -2.81 0.45 -3.85
N VAL A 63 -1.53 0.51 -3.47
CA VAL A 63 -0.79 -0.65 -2.96
C VAL A 63 -1.42 -1.17 -1.68
N MET A 64 -1.76 -0.27 -0.75
CA MET A 64 -2.47 -0.64 0.48
C MET A 64 -3.87 -1.21 0.20
N GLU A 65 -4.56 -0.76 -0.83
CA GLU A 65 -5.89 -1.26 -1.22
C GLU A 65 -5.84 -2.56 -2.05
N SER A 66 -4.66 -3.07 -2.39
CA SER A 66 -4.53 -4.27 -3.23
C SER A 66 -5.15 -5.51 -2.60
N GLU A 67 -6.04 -6.17 -3.35
CA GLU A 67 -6.63 -7.46 -2.99
C GLU A 67 -5.59 -8.58 -2.88
N CYS A 68 -4.43 -8.44 -3.55
CA CYS A 68 -3.35 -9.41 -3.45
C CYS A 68 -2.82 -9.54 -2.03
N LEU A 69 -2.87 -8.46 -1.24
CA LEU A 69 -2.51 -8.48 0.18
C LEU A 69 -3.50 -9.33 0.98
N ASP A 70 -4.81 -9.20 0.74
CA ASP A 70 -5.84 -9.99 1.42
C ASP A 70 -5.76 -11.47 1.06
N ARG A 71 -5.67 -11.79 -0.24
CA ARG A 71 -5.58 -13.17 -0.74
C ARG A 71 -4.36 -13.91 -0.19
N ARG A 72 -3.30 -13.18 0.17
CA ARG A 72 -2.05 -13.73 0.73
C ARG A 72 -1.91 -13.48 2.23
N GLN A 73 -2.96 -12.99 2.89
CA GLN A 73 -3.02 -12.69 4.32
C GLN A 73 -1.85 -11.81 4.81
N ILE A 74 -1.40 -10.87 3.97
CA ILE A 74 -0.36 -9.91 4.33
C ILE A 74 -1.02 -8.80 5.15
N ARG A 75 -0.68 -8.76 6.44
CA ARG A 75 -1.17 -7.73 7.35
C ARG A 75 -0.65 -6.36 6.93
N ARG A 76 -1.57 -5.44 6.71
CA ARG A 76 -1.30 -4.02 6.49
C ARG A 76 -0.87 -3.37 7.81
N ASP A 77 0.22 -2.62 7.77
CA ASP A 77 0.66 -1.85 8.92
C ASP A 77 -0.21 -0.60 9.07
N GLN A 78 -0.86 -0.46 10.22
CA GLN A 78 -1.71 0.68 10.52
C GLN A 78 -0.89 1.97 10.70
N ASN A 79 0.40 1.85 11.05
CA ASN A 79 1.30 2.98 11.21
C ASN A 79 1.68 3.64 9.87
N ALA A 80 1.39 2.99 8.74
CA ALA A 80 1.61 3.57 7.42
C ALA A 80 0.59 4.69 7.09
N TRP A 81 -0.62 4.65 7.66
CA TRP A 81 -1.67 5.63 7.33
C TRP A 81 -1.35 7.05 7.82
N PRO A 82 -0.87 7.28 9.04
CA PRO A 82 -0.40 8.61 9.45
C PRO A 82 0.71 9.16 8.56
N ILE A 83 1.59 8.30 8.03
CA ILE A 83 2.65 8.73 7.09
C ILE A 83 2.00 9.22 5.79
N LEU A 84 1.05 8.46 5.24
CA LEU A 84 0.31 8.85 4.04
C LEU A 84 -0.41 10.20 4.22
N GLU A 85 -1.11 10.39 5.35
CA GLU A 85 -1.80 11.65 5.64
C GLU A 85 -0.84 12.85 5.72
N ARG A 86 0.36 12.66 6.29
CA ARG A 86 1.35 13.74 6.41
C ARG A 86 1.97 14.15 5.08
N VAL A 87 2.19 13.20 4.17
CA VAL A 87 2.79 13.49 2.85
C VAL A 87 1.77 13.99 1.82
N ALA A 88 0.49 13.98 2.16
CA ALA A 88 -0.57 14.40 1.26
C ALA A 88 -0.45 15.91 0.95
N PRO A 89 -0.49 16.31 -0.34
CA PRO A 89 -0.18 17.67 -0.76
C PRO A 89 -1.23 18.71 -0.34
N CYS A 90 -2.48 18.28 -0.13
CA CYS A 90 -3.59 19.17 0.22
C CYS A 90 -4.64 18.47 1.09
N GLY A 91 -5.63 19.22 1.57
CA GLY A 91 -6.75 18.68 2.38
C GLY A 91 -7.54 17.59 1.65
N GLU A 92 -7.86 17.80 0.37
CA GLU A 92 -8.59 16.83 -0.44
C GLU A 92 -7.85 15.48 -0.57
N SER A 93 -6.52 15.54 -0.68
CA SER A 93 -5.67 14.34 -0.72
C SER A 93 -5.71 13.58 0.61
N ARG A 94 -5.68 14.31 1.75
CA ARG A 94 -5.84 13.71 3.08
C ARG A 94 -7.21 13.05 3.24
N ASP A 95 -8.26 13.70 2.78
CA ASP A 95 -9.61 13.13 2.84
C ASP A 95 -9.76 11.90 1.95
N ALA A 96 -9.10 11.87 0.79
CA ALA A 96 -9.04 10.67 -0.05
C ALA A 96 -8.34 9.50 0.68
N ILE A 97 -7.23 9.76 1.37
CA ILE A 97 -6.53 8.75 2.18
C ILE A 97 -7.42 8.24 3.31
N ARG A 98 -8.12 9.13 4.02
CA ARG A 98 -9.06 8.76 5.09
C ARG A 98 -10.21 7.93 4.57
N ARG A 99 -10.78 8.28 3.42
CA ARG A 99 -11.82 7.47 2.77
C ARG A 99 -11.30 6.07 2.42
N ALA A 100 -10.09 5.96 1.89
CA ALA A 100 -9.45 4.66 1.62
C ALA A 100 -9.29 3.82 2.90
N LEU A 101 -8.80 4.43 3.98
CA LEU A 101 -8.69 3.80 5.30
C LEU A 101 -10.06 3.31 5.78
N VAL A 102 -11.10 4.15 5.73
CA VAL A 102 -12.46 3.77 6.13
C VAL A 102 -13.02 2.65 5.25
N ARG A 103 -12.74 2.61 3.94
CA ARG A 103 -13.17 1.49 3.09
C ARG A 103 -12.53 0.17 3.52
N LEU A 104 -11.25 0.19 3.89
CA LEU A 104 -10.51 -1.01 4.26
C LEU A 104 -10.86 -1.54 5.66
N TYR A 105 -11.14 -0.65 6.63
CA TYR A 105 -11.33 -1.04 8.02
C TYR A 105 -12.73 -0.73 8.58
N GLY A 106 -13.48 0.18 7.96
CA GLY A 106 -14.79 0.63 8.43
C GLY A 106 -15.88 -0.44 8.33
N VAL A 107 -15.71 -1.48 7.52
CA VAL A 107 -16.64 -2.62 7.46
C VAL A 107 -16.62 -3.43 8.76
N ALA A 108 -15.52 -3.37 9.53
CA ALA A 108 -15.43 -4.04 10.84
C ALA A 108 -16.29 -3.38 11.94
N CYS A 109 -16.80 -2.17 11.71
CA CYS A 109 -17.62 -1.42 12.67
C CYS A 109 -19.11 -1.36 12.29
N ARG A 110 -19.62 -2.24 11.41
CA ARG A 110 -21.07 -2.39 11.29
C ARG A 110 -21.59 -3.09 12.56
N PRO A 111 -22.47 -2.46 13.36
CA PRO A 111 -23.15 -3.18 14.41
C PRO A 111 -23.91 -4.34 13.76
N LYS A 112 -23.77 -5.55 14.32
CA LYS A 112 -24.67 -6.65 14.01
C LYS A 112 -26.06 -6.22 14.44
N THR A 113 -26.85 -5.68 13.52
CA THR A 113 -28.30 -5.60 13.67
C THR A 113 -28.77 -7.04 13.83
N LYS A 114 -29.11 -7.40 15.08
CA LYS A 114 -29.95 -8.54 15.38
C LYS A 114 -31.38 -8.22 14.97
#